data_AF-A0A499RV89-F1
#
_entry.id   AF-A0A499RV89-F1
#
_cell.length_a   1.000
_cell.length_b   1.000
_cell.length_c   1.000
_cell.angle_alpha   90.00
_cell.angle_beta   90.00
_cell.angle_gamma   90.00
#
_symmetry.space_group_name_H-M   'P 1'
#
loop_
_entity.id
_entity.type
_entity.pdbx_description
1 polymer ?
#
loop_
_entity_poly.entity_id
_entity_poly.type
_entity_poly.pdbx_seq_one_letter_code
_entity_poly.pdbx_strand_id
1 'polypeptide(L)'
;MVLQFPRLKTLVIFLFVIGHRPAPVQMVDLKDVEAAASTNITPGSSITGDVQQELIKSGFLRTLAIFVENWTRYPLISPFVYHKDGYSDSTKLTIQPGMKEVFITRKTSYLLAGTTGVVSWLVEGAKRRLVLLWAIPYDRVSYRNWMALGLTPKGITIPEDGSMTYRNMYFHSSNSQLKFTRDKTSVIHRDADFTIIGTLTEGPNAVMKVVFSPTHTSYLAPVLLRALGLST
;
A
#
# COMPACT_ATOMS: atom_id res chain seq x y z
N MET A 1 -59.56 56.15 -15.44
CA MET A 1 -59.05 56.00 -14.06
C MET A 1 -57.84 55.09 -14.13
N VAL A 2 -56.64 55.65 -14.06
CA VAL A 2 -55.36 54.97 -14.32
C VAL A 2 -54.72 54.66 -12.96
N LEU A 3 -54.55 53.38 -12.65
CA LEU A 3 -53.85 52.94 -11.44
C LEU A 3 -52.35 52.79 -11.75
N GLN A 4 -51.53 53.72 -11.28
CA GLN A 4 -50.07 53.60 -11.28
C GLN A 4 -49.61 52.74 -10.10
N PHE A 5 -48.72 51.77 -10.36
CA PHE A 5 -48.00 51.05 -9.30
C PHE A 5 -46.60 51.66 -9.11
N PRO A 6 -46.19 52.00 -7.88
CA PRO A 6 -44.83 52.48 -7.61
C PRO A 6 -43.82 51.31 -7.57
N ARG A 7 -42.63 51.57 -8.11
CA ARG A 7 -41.46 50.68 -8.10
C ARG A 7 -40.87 50.57 -6.70
N LEU A 8 -40.99 49.40 -6.06
CA LEU A 8 -40.26 49.08 -4.84
C LEU A 8 -38.87 48.54 -5.22
N LYS A 9 -37.83 49.35 -5.00
CA LYS A 9 -36.43 48.90 -5.09
C LYS A 9 -36.07 48.22 -3.77
N THR A 10 -36.13 46.90 -3.71
CA THR A 10 -35.63 46.14 -2.57
C THR A 10 -34.10 46.14 -2.61
N LEU A 11 -33.49 46.94 -1.73
CA LEU A 11 -32.06 46.93 -1.46
C LEU A 11 -31.75 45.69 -0.60
N VAL A 12 -31.24 44.62 -1.21
CA VAL A 12 -30.74 43.44 -0.46
C VAL A 12 -29.34 43.77 0.06
N ILE A 13 -29.25 44.08 1.35
CA ILE A 13 -27.98 44.22 2.06
C ILE A 13 -27.46 42.81 2.36
N PHE A 14 -26.43 42.36 1.64
CA PHE A 14 -25.67 41.17 2.01
C PHE A 14 -24.78 41.52 3.20
N LEU A 15 -25.19 41.12 4.41
CA LEU A 15 -24.30 41.02 5.55
C LEU A 15 -23.27 39.93 5.25
N PHE A 16 -22.08 40.32 4.80
CA PHE A 16 -20.92 39.44 4.79
C PHE A 16 -20.56 39.13 6.25
N VAL A 17 -21.08 38.02 6.77
CA VAL A 17 -20.50 37.37 7.94
C VAL A 17 -19.07 36.99 7.56
N ILE A 18 -18.09 37.56 8.26
CA ILE A 18 -16.68 37.17 8.18
C ILE A 18 -16.56 35.78 8.84
N GLY A 19 -17.09 34.77 8.15
CA GLY A 19 -16.81 33.38 8.44
C GLY A 19 -15.37 33.12 8.03
N HIS A 20 -14.53 32.76 8.99
CA HIS A 20 -13.21 32.21 8.72
C HIS A 20 -13.41 31.06 7.73
N ARG A 21 -13.07 31.27 6.45
CA ARG A 21 -12.95 30.16 5.51
C ARG A 21 -11.95 29.20 6.15
N PRO A 22 -12.27 27.92 6.35
CA PRO A 22 -11.25 26.96 6.74
C PRO A 22 -10.11 27.11 5.73
N ALA A 23 -8.89 27.24 6.24
CA ALA A 23 -7.71 27.45 5.41
C ALA A 23 -7.76 26.42 4.26
N PRO A 24 -7.53 26.84 3.00
CA PRO A 24 -7.47 25.89 1.89
C PRO A 24 -6.48 24.80 2.28
N VAL A 25 -6.94 23.55 2.27
CA VAL A 25 -6.09 22.40 2.57
C VAL A 25 -4.97 22.42 1.55
N GLN A 26 -3.77 22.82 1.97
CA GLN A 26 -2.59 22.71 1.12
C GLN A 26 -2.35 21.23 0.87
N MET A 27 -2.67 20.80 -0.35
CA MET A 27 -2.21 19.52 -0.85
C MET A 27 -0.70 19.65 -1.06
N VAL A 28 0.06 18.86 -0.31
CA VAL A 28 1.51 18.78 -0.48
C VAL A 28 1.78 18.10 -1.82
N ASP A 29 2.78 18.58 -2.56
CA ASP A 29 3.20 17.93 -3.80
C ASP A 29 3.71 16.51 -3.48
N LEU A 30 3.33 15.53 -4.30
CA LEU A 30 3.81 14.15 -4.16
C LEU A 30 5.34 14.07 -4.17
N LYS A 31 6.02 14.91 -4.96
CA LYS A 31 7.48 14.97 -5.02
C LYS A 31 8.11 15.39 -3.69
N ASP A 32 7.47 16.31 -2.98
CA ASP A 32 7.95 16.75 -1.67
C ASP A 32 7.78 15.63 -0.63
N VAL A 33 6.66 14.89 -0.70
CA VAL A 33 6.44 13.72 0.14
C VAL A 33 7.46 12.62 -0.16
N GLU A 34 7.75 12.35 -1.43
CA GLU A 34 8.77 11.38 -1.85
C GLU A 34 10.18 11.77 -1.36
N ALA A 35 10.54 13.06 -1.49
CA ALA A 35 11.80 13.58 -1.00
C ALA A 35 11.91 13.46 0.53
N ALA A 36 10.85 13.83 1.26
CA ALA A 36 10.79 13.65 2.71
C ALA A 36 10.90 12.17 3.09
N ALA A 37 10.19 11.28 2.40
CA ALA A 37 10.21 9.85 2.67
C ALA A 37 11.58 9.22 2.43
N SER A 38 12.30 9.64 1.40
CA SER A 38 13.63 9.11 1.06
C SER A 38 14.67 9.25 2.18
N THR A 39 14.49 10.21 3.08
CA THR A 39 15.42 10.52 4.18
C THR A 39 14.85 10.18 5.56
N ASN A 40 13.53 10.14 5.72
CA ASN A 40 12.88 10.04 7.02
C ASN A 40 12.20 8.69 7.29
N ILE A 41 12.01 7.85 6.27
CA ILE A 41 11.52 6.49 6.50
C ILE A 41 12.63 5.66 7.14
N THR A 42 12.36 5.11 8.32
CA THR A 42 13.36 4.35 9.06
C THR A 42 13.26 2.86 8.75
N PRO A 43 14.39 2.16 8.52
CA PRO A 43 14.37 0.71 8.43
C PRO A 43 14.00 0.13 9.79
N GLY A 44 13.13 -0.88 9.77
CA GLY A 44 12.73 -1.63 10.95
C GLY A 44 13.58 -2.86 11.20
N SER A 45 13.18 -3.62 12.22
CA SER A 45 14.01 -4.70 12.78
C SER A 45 14.18 -5.90 11.84
N SER A 46 13.30 -6.07 10.85
CA SER A 46 13.42 -7.17 9.89
C SER A 46 14.50 -6.92 8.82
N ILE A 47 14.95 -5.68 8.66
CA ILE A 47 15.94 -5.31 7.65
C ILE A 47 17.32 -5.36 8.31
N THR A 48 18.01 -6.49 8.12
CA THR A 48 19.39 -6.67 8.55
C THR A 48 20.32 -6.76 7.35
N GLY A 49 21.45 -6.05 7.42
CA GLY A 49 22.50 -6.15 6.40
C GLY A 49 22.01 -5.86 4.96
N ASP A 50 22.59 -6.60 4.01
CA ASP A 50 22.19 -6.56 2.61
C ASP A 50 21.29 -7.77 2.30
N VAL A 51 19.98 -7.55 2.39
CA VAL A 51 18.97 -8.57 2.14
C VAL A 51 19.14 -9.21 0.76
N GLN A 52 19.50 -8.44 -0.27
CA GLN A 52 19.63 -9.01 -1.63
C GLN A 52 20.81 -9.99 -1.69
N GLN A 53 21.93 -9.65 -1.05
CA GLN A 53 23.06 -10.58 -0.92
C GLN A 53 22.71 -11.80 -0.08
N GLU A 54 21.92 -11.63 0.98
CA GLU A 54 21.44 -12.75 1.81
C GLU A 54 20.55 -13.72 1.02
N LEU A 55 19.64 -13.21 0.18
CA LEU A 55 18.84 -14.05 -0.72
C LEU A 55 19.72 -14.86 -1.67
N ILE A 56 20.75 -14.24 -2.24
CA ILE A 56 21.69 -14.92 -3.15
C ILE A 56 22.48 -16.00 -2.38
N LYS A 57 23.01 -15.66 -1.20
CA LYS A 57 23.79 -16.57 -0.35
C LYS A 57 22.97 -17.74 0.20
N SER A 58 21.64 -17.60 0.29
CA SER A 58 20.75 -18.66 0.76
C SER A 58 20.78 -19.93 -0.11
N GLY A 59 21.23 -19.82 -1.37
CA GLY A 59 21.31 -20.96 -2.30
C GLY A 59 19.97 -21.45 -2.83
N PHE A 60 18.85 -20.86 -2.41
CA PHE A 60 17.53 -21.22 -2.92
C PHE A 60 17.36 -20.75 -4.36
N LEU A 61 16.87 -21.65 -5.23
CA LEU A 61 16.65 -21.33 -6.64
C LEU A 61 15.60 -20.24 -6.84
N ARG A 62 14.62 -20.10 -5.94
CA ARG A 62 13.59 -19.06 -6.04
C ARG A 62 13.40 -18.39 -4.69
N THR A 63 13.60 -17.09 -4.67
CA THR A 63 13.46 -16.26 -3.47
C THR A 63 12.82 -14.91 -3.82
N LEU A 64 12.21 -14.30 -2.81
CA LEU A 64 11.61 -12.97 -2.90
C LEU A 64 11.78 -12.25 -1.57
N ALA A 65 12.28 -11.01 -1.63
CA ALA A 65 12.14 -10.04 -0.55
C ALA A 65 11.06 -9.01 -0.93
N ILE A 66 10.07 -8.83 -0.06
CA ILE A 66 9.01 -7.83 -0.19
C ILE A 66 9.28 -6.73 0.82
N PHE A 67 9.81 -5.60 0.36
CA PHE A 67 9.95 -4.39 1.15
C PHE A 67 8.64 -3.62 1.13
N VAL A 68 8.15 -3.22 2.30
CA VAL A 68 6.95 -2.41 2.44
C VAL A 68 7.28 -1.18 3.27
N GLU A 69 7.10 0.00 2.67
CA GLU A 69 7.22 1.29 3.33
C GLU A 69 5.84 1.81 3.70
N ASN A 70 5.64 2.13 4.98
CA ASN A 70 4.40 2.68 5.48
C ASN A 70 4.53 4.20 5.64
N TRP A 71 4.07 4.96 4.66
CA TRP A 71 4.07 6.43 4.71
C TRP A 71 2.83 6.99 5.39
N THR A 72 1.93 6.13 5.85
CA THR A 72 0.70 6.53 6.53
C THR A 72 0.89 6.64 8.03
N ARG A 73 -0.02 7.34 8.71
CA ARG A 73 -0.13 7.36 10.18
C ARG A 73 -0.69 6.07 10.78
N TYR A 74 -1.15 5.15 9.94
CA TYR A 74 -1.84 3.94 10.37
C TYR A 74 -0.84 2.78 10.43
N PRO A 75 -0.65 2.12 11.57
CA PRO A 75 0.21 0.95 11.62
C PRO A 75 -0.42 -0.20 10.80
N LEU A 76 0.45 -0.97 10.14
CA LEU A 76 0.09 -2.20 9.43
C LEU A 76 0.31 -3.38 10.38
N ILE A 77 -0.78 -3.90 10.95
CA ILE A 77 -0.75 -4.89 12.03
C ILE A 77 -1.44 -6.19 11.60
N SER A 78 -1.41 -7.20 12.47
CA SER A 78 -2.09 -8.48 12.28
C SER A 78 -1.85 -9.07 10.87
N PRO A 79 -0.57 -9.32 10.51
CA PRO A 79 -0.23 -9.89 9.23
C PRO A 79 -0.90 -11.24 9.05
N PHE A 80 -1.37 -11.49 7.84
CA PHE A 80 -1.90 -12.78 7.40
C PHE A 80 -1.18 -13.17 6.13
N VAL A 81 -0.60 -14.36 6.13
CA VAL A 81 0.18 -14.91 5.02
C VAL A 81 -0.46 -16.22 4.59
N TYR A 82 -0.69 -16.37 3.30
CA TYR A 82 -1.09 -17.63 2.68
C TYR A 82 -0.10 -17.97 1.57
N HIS A 83 0.52 -19.15 1.68
CA HIS A 83 1.39 -19.72 0.65
C HIS A 83 0.59 -20.70 -0.19
N LYS A 84 0.44 -20.42 -1.49
CA LYS A 84 -0.01 -21.45 -2.43
C LYS A 84 1.13 -22.41 -2.75
N ASP A 85 2.35 -21.88 -2.89
CA ASP A 85 3.61 -22.64 -2.96
C ASP A 85 4.73 -21.81 -2.32
N GLY A 86 5.71 -22.48 -1.72
CA GLY A 86 6.82 -21.83 -1.03
C GLY A 86 6.62 -21.75 0.48
N TYR A 87 7.48 -20.96 1.11
CA TYR A 87 7.59 -20.90 2.56
C TYR A 87 8.22 -19.57 3.01
N SER A 88 7.92 -19.16 4.25
CA SER A 88 8.52 -17.99 4.92
C SER A 88 8.67 -18.27 6.41
N ASP A 89 9.82 -17.92 6.99
CA ASP A 89 10.10 -18.13 8.43
C ASP A 89 9.45 -17.09 9.35
N SER A 90 9.14 -15.90 8.83
CA SER A 90 8.53 -14.80 9.59
C SER A 90 7.06 -14.63 9.22
N THR A 91 6.15 -14.78 10.19
CA THR A 91 4.70 -14.60 9.98
C THR A 91 4.12 -13.41 10.74
N LYS A 92 4.94 -12.68 11.52
CA LYS A 92 4.49 -11.62 12.44
C LYS A 92 5.24 -10.30 12.21
N LEU A 93 5.16 -9.78 10.98
CA LEU A 93 5.73 -8.50 10.63
C LEU A 93 4.70 -7.37 10.78
N THR A 94 4.82 -6.56 11.82
CA THR A 94 4.08 -5.30 11.98
C THR A 94 4.91 -4.16 11.41
N ILE A 95 4.28 -3.22 10.69
CA ILE A 95 4.97 -2.08 10.06
C ILE A 95 4.41 -0.78 10.61
N GLN A 96 5.18 -0.12 11.46
CA GLN A 96 4.76 1.12 12.11
C GLN A 96 4.71 2.31 11.13
N PRO A 97 3.98 3.38 11.47
CA PRO A 97 3.99 4.62 10.70
C PRO A 97 5.40 5.16 10.50
N GLY A 98 5.76 5.47 9.26
CA GLY A 98 7.07 6.01 8.92
C GLY A 98 8.20 4.98 8.90
N MET A 99 7.88 3.68 8.95
CA MET A 99 8.88 2.61 8.92
C MET A 99 8.82 1.81 7.63
N LYS A 100 9.94 1.13 7.35
CA LYS A 100 10.11 0.16 6.27
C LYS A 100 10.49 -1.19 6.85
N GLU A 101 9.79 -2.23 6.44
CA GLU A 101 10.08 -3.60 6.85
C GLU A 101 10.20 -4.51 5.61
N VAL A 102 10.79 -5.70 5.79
CA VAL A 102 10.96 -6.70 4.73
C VAL A 102 10.36 -8.04 5.13
N PHE A 103 9.56 -8.60 4.23
CA PHE A 103 9.06 -9.97 4.31
C PHE A 103 9.79 -10.84 3.29
N ILE A 104 10.44 -11.91 3.76
CA ILE A 104 11.21 -12.80 2.91
C ILE A 104 10.48 -14.13 2.74
N THR A 105 10.39 -14.58 1.49
CA THR A 105 9.86 -15.90 1.14
C THR A 105 10.72 -16.59 0.10
N ARG A 106 10.66 -17.91 0.06
CA ARG A 106 11.44 -18.77 -0.83
C ARG A 106 10.63 -19.97 -1.26
N LYS A 107 11.14 -20.69 -2.26
CA LYS A 107 10.61 -22.02 -2.57
C LYS A 107 10.79 -22.98 -1.37
N THR A 108 9.89 -23.95 -1.30
CA THR A 108 10.05 -25.12 -0.43
C THR A 108 11.24 -25.94 -0.94
N SER A 109 12.08 -26.45 -0.03
CA SER A 109 13.27 -27.24 -0.40
C SER A 109 12.88 -28.47 -1.21
N TYR A 110 13.73 -28.86 -2.17
CA TYR A 110 13.58 -30.07 -3.01
C TYR A 110 12.33 -30.17 -3.91
N LEU A 111 11.38 -29.23 -3.84
CA LEU A 111 10.24 -29.19 -4.76
C LEU A 111 10.54 -28.39 -6.03
N LEU A 112 9.98 -28.81 -7.17
CA LEU A 112 10.01 -28.09 -8.45
C LEU A 112 8.93 -26.99 -8.51
N ALA A 113 8.79 -26.26 -7.41
CA ALA A 113 7.83 -25.17 -7.26
C ALA A 113 8.56 -23.86 -6.96
N GLY A 114 7.91 -22.76 -7.33
CA GLY A 114 8.39 -21.42 -7.07
C GLY A 114 8.09 -20.95 -5.64
N THR A 115 7.90 -19.64 -5.47
CA THR A 115 7.19 -19.09 -4.31
C THR A 115 6.03 -18.23 -4.81
N THR A 116 4.83 -18.51 -4.32
CA THR A 116 3.63 -17.75 -4.69
C THR A 116 2.60 -17.79 -3.57
N GLY A 117 1.96 -16.65 -3.34
CA GLY A 117 1.03 -16.50 -2.23
C GLY A 117 0.49 -15.09 -2.11
N VAL A 118 -0.18 -14.85 -0.99
CA VAL A 118 -0.67 -13.53 -0.61
C VAL A 118 -0.24 -13.20 0.81
N VAL A 119 0.04 -11.93 1.04
CA VAL A 119 0.30 -11.37 2.36
C VAL A 119 -0.60 -10.15 2.53
N SER A 120 -1.15 -9.98 3.71
CA SER A 120 -2.00 -8.84 4.01
C SER A 120 -1.78 -8.32 5.42
N TRP A 121 -2.05 -7.04 5.61
CA TRP A 121 -2.01 -6.38 6.91
C TRP A 121 -3.32 -5.65 7.16
N LEU A 122 -3.78 -5.65 8.40
CA LEU A 122 -4.80 -4.74 8.86
C LEU A 122 -4.21 -3.33 8.94
N VAL A 123 -4.82 -2.38 8.23
CA VAL A 123 -4.53 -0.96 8.36
C VAL A 123 -5.31 -0.43 9.57
N GLU A 124 -4.66 -0.38 10.73
CA GLU A 124 -5.31 -0.01 11.99
C GLU A 124 -5.87 1.40 11.91
N GLY A 125 -7.08 1.63 12.40
CA GLY A 125 -7.78 2.93 12.28
C GLY A 125 -8.51 3.15 10.95
N ALA A 126 -8.01 2.61 9.82
CA ALA A 126 -8.72 2.64 8.54
C ALA A 126 -9.72 1.48 8.36
N LYS A 127 -9.69 0.49 9.28
CA LYS A 127 -10.62 -0.66 9.36
C LYS A 127 -10.72 -1.43 8.04
N ARG A 128 -9.58 -1.71 7.41
CA ARG A 128 -9.49 -2.46 6.14
C ARG A 128 -8.12 -3.13 6.03
N ARG A 129 -7.90 -3.97 5.02
CA ARG A 129 -6.61 -4.63 4.80
C ARG A 129 -5.91 -4.14 3.54
N LEU A 130 -4.59 -3.97 3.65
CA LEU A 130 -3.65 -3.96 2.53
C LEU A 130 -3.38 -5.40 2.13
N VAL A 131 -3.50 -5.75 0.85
CA VAL A 131 -3.30 -7.11 0.34
C VAL A 131 -2.33 -7.08 -0.83
N LEU A 132 -1.30 -7.91 -0.74
CA LEU A 132 -0.27 -8.09 -1.77
C LEU A 132 -0.27 -9.53 -2.24
N LEU A 133 -0.16 -9.74 -3.55
CA LEU A 133 0.13 -11.05 -4.15
C LEU A 133 1.53 -11.03 -4.73
N TRP A 134 2.21 -12.17 -4.63
CA TRP A 134 3.41 -12.46 -5.41
C TRP A 134 3.32 -13.81 -6.11
N ALA A 135 3.99 -13.92 -7.25
CA ALA A 135 4.26 -15.18 -7.91
C ALA A 135 5.63 -15.15 -8.59
N ILE A 136 6.56 -15.95 -8.08
CA ILE A 136 7.90 -16.15 -8.63
C ILE A 136 7.98 -17.62 -9.06
N PRO A 137 7.72 -17.94 -10.33
CA PRO A 137 7.57 -19.32 -10.81
C PRO A 137 8.89 -20.09 -10.82
N TYR A 138 8.80 -21.41 -10.69
CA TYR A 138 9.96 -22.29 -10.90
C TYR A 138 10.38 -22.28 -12.37
N ASP A 139 9.48 -22.61 -13.30
CA ASP A 139 9.79 -22.51 -14.73
C ASP A 139 9.68 -21.05 -15.20
N ARG A 140 10.81 -20.49 -15.62
CA ARG A 140 10.89 -19.11 -16.14
C ARG A 140 10.86 -19.03 -17.65
N VAL A 141 10.88 -20.16 -18.36
CA VAL A 141 10.68 -20.18 -19.81
C VAL A 141 9.21 -19.91 -20.09
N SER A 142 8.32 -20.69 -19.45
CA SER A 142 6.88 -20.62 -19.68
C SER A 142 6.17 -19.53 -18.87
N TYR A 143 6.74 -19.13 -17.72
CA TYR A 143 6.08 -18.18 -16.81
C TYR A 143 6.94 -16.95 -16.50
N ARG A 144 6.27 -15.92 -15.99
CA ARG A 144 6.87 -14.64 -15.59
C ARG A 144 6.53 -14.35 -14.14
N ASN A 145 7.32 -13.46 -13.54
CA ASN A 145 7.03 -12.93 -12.22
C ASN A 145 5.75 -12.09 -12.27
N TRP A 146 4.94 -12.14 -11.22
CA TRP A 146 3.73 -11.33 -11.08
C TRP A 146 3.62 -10.76 -9.67
N MET A 147 3.07 -9.56 -9.59
CA MET A 147 2.57 -8.98 -8.35
C MET A 147 1.18 -8.38 -8.52
N ALA A 148 0.40 -8.39 -7.45
CA ALA A 148 -0.82 -7.59 -7.37
C ALA A 148 -0.87 -6.82 -6.06
N LEU A 149 -1.44 -5.62 -6.11
CA LEU A 149 -1.61 -4.73 -4.96
C LEU A 149 -3.08 -4.40 -4.85
N GLY A 150 -3.64 -4.48 -3.64
CA GLY A 150 -5.06 -4.23 -3.42
C GLY A 150 -5.41 -3.82 -2.01
N LEU A 151 -6.64 -3.37 -1.87
CA LEU A 151 -7.26 -3.02 -0.60
C LEU A 151 -8.63 -3.68 -0.48
N THR A 152 -8.95 -4.19 0.70
CA THR A 152 -10.33 -4.53 1.03
C THR A 152 -11.14 -3.25 1.25
N PRO A 153 -12.47 -3.23 1.06
CA PRO A 153 -13.30 -2.12 1.49
C PRO A 153 -13.21 -1.85 2.99
N LYS A 154 -13.57 -0.63 3.39
CA LYS A 154 -13.73 -0.28 4.81
C LYS A 154 -14.75 -1.22 5.48
N GLY A 155 -14.42 -1.69 6.68
CA GLY A 155 -15.18 -2.66 7.45
C GLY A 155 -14.70 -4.10 7.33
N ILE A 156 -13.95 -4.45 6.28
CA ILE A 156 -13.42 -5.81 6.08
C ILE A 156 -12.01 -5.88 6.64
N THR A 157 -11.91 -6.29 7.90
CA THR A 157 -10.66 -6.36 8.68
C THR A 157 -10.13 -7.78 8.86
N ILE A 158 -11.03 -8.75 8.79
CA ILE A 158 -10.73 -10.18 8.88
C ILE A 158 -10.21 -10.63 7.51
N PRO A 159 -9.04 -11.29 7.43
CA PRO A 159 -8.60 -11.87 6.17
C PRO A 159 -9.63 -12.90 5.70
N GLU A 160 -10.06 -12.81 4.44
CA GLU A 160 -10.80 -13.89 3.78
C GLU A 160 -9.94 -15.16 3.71
N ASP A 161 -10.53 -16.26 3.27
CA ASP A 161 -9.78 -17.46 2.89
C ASP A 161 -8.61 -17.08 1.96
N GLY A 162 -7.38 -17.34 2.42
CA GLY A 162 -6.16 -17.00 1.70
C GLY A 162 -6.09 -17.67 0.32
N SER A 163 -6.64 -18.88 0.18
CA SER A 163 -6.73 -19.59 -1.09
C SER A 163 -7.66 -18.87 -2.07
N MET A 164 -8.81 -18.41 -1.58
CA MET A 164 -9.75 -17.62 -2.38
C MET A 164 -9.16 -16.27 -2.79
N THR A 165 -8.54 -15.58 -1.84
CA THR A 165 -7.86 -14.29 -2.06
C THR A 165 -6.77 -14.43 -3.12
N TYR A 166 -5.91 -15.45 -2.97
CA TYR A 166 -4.88 -15.79 -3.93
C TYR A 166 -5.46 -16.04 -5.33
N ARG A 167 -6.46 -16.92 -5.43
CA ARG A 167 -7.09 -17.27 -6.71
C ARG A 167 -7.67 -16.04 -7.40
N ASN A 168 -8.37 -15.19 -6.65
CA ASN A 168 -8.97 -13.97 -7.18
C ASN A 168 -7.91 -13.01 -7.71
N MET A 169 -6.85 -12.73 -6.94
CA MET A 169 -5.77 -11.86 -7.37
C MET A 169 -4.98 -12.45 -8.55
N TYR A 170 -4.70 -13.75 -8.54
CA TYR A 170 -3.90 -14.43 -9.57
C TYR A 170 -4.65 -14.59 -10.90
N PHE A 171 -5.95 -14.89 -10.89
CA PHE A 171 -6.75 -15.02 -12.11
C PHE A 171 -7.52 -13.73 -12.45
N HIS A 172 -7.11 -12.59 -11.88
CA HIS A 172 -7.65 -11.26 -12.18
C HIS A 172 -9.18 -11.14 -11.99
N SER A 173 -9.72 -11.84 -10.99
CA SER A 173 -11.15 -11.87 -10.66
C SER A 173 -11.46 -10.93 -9.49
N SER A 174 -11.45 -9.62 -9.76
CA SER A 174 -11.85 -8.60 -8.77
C SER A 174 -13.31 -8.79 -8.33
N ASN A 175 -13.59 -8.59 -7.04
CA ASN A 175 -14.94 -8.73 -6.48
C ASN A 175 -15.29 -7.53 -5.56
N SER A 176 -16.39 -7.61 -4.82
CA SER A 176 -16.80 -6.55 -3.88
C SER A 176 -15.97 -6.49 -2.61
N GLN A 177 -15.25 -7.56 -2.28
CA GLN A 177 -14.48 -7.73 -1.04
C GLN A 177 -13.00 -7.34 -1.20
N LEU A 178 -12.49 -7.30 -2.43
CA LEU A 178 -11.12 -6.91 -2.74
C LEU A 178 -11.03 -6.26 -4.12
N LYS A 179 -10.51 -5.03 -4.15
CA LYS A 179 -10.09 -4.35 -5.37
C LYS A 179 -8.58 -4.37 -5.44
N PHE A 180 -8.04 -4.67 -6.63
CA PHE A 180 -6.60 -4.77 -6.83
C PHE A 180 -6.21 -4.47 -8.28
N THR A 181 -4.94 -4.16 -8.47
CA THR A 181 -4.29 -4.04 -9.78
C THR A 181 -3.16 -5.07 -9.84
N ARG A 182 -2.88 -5.65 -11.01
CA ARG A 182 -1.86 -6.69 -11.19
C ARG A 182 -1.00 -6.42 -12.42
N ASP A 183 0.31 -6.58 -12.29
CA ASP A 183 1.28 -6.50 -13.38
C ASP A 183 2.52 -7.36 -13.05
N LYS A 184 3.47 -7.44 -13.98
CA LYS A 184 4.73 -8.18 -13.88
C LYS A 184 5.87 -7.33 -13.31
N THR A 185 5.84 -6.01 -13.52
CA THR A 185 6.98 -5.13 -13.23
C THR A 185 6.63 -3.95 -12.33
N SER A 186 5.54 -3.23 -12.59
CA SER A 186 5.12 -2.06 -11.84
C SER A 186 3.60 -1.99 -11.72
N VAL A 187 3.08 -1.65 -10.54
CA VAL A 187 1.66 -1.58 -10.25
C VAL A 187 1.39 -0.33 -9.43
N ILE A 188 0.35 0.40 -9.83
CA ILE A 188 -0.26 1.44 -8.99
C ILE A 188 -1.71 1.00 -8.73
N HIS A 189 -2.07 0.96 -7.45
CA HIS A 189 -3.45 0.76 -7.02
C HIS A 189 -3.84 1.93 -6.12
N ARG A 190 -5.00 2.55 -6.36
CA ARG A 190 -5.44 3.72 -5.61
C ARG A 190 -6.94 3.70 -5.37
N ASP A 191 -7.34 4.29 -4.26
CA ASP A 191 -8.72 4.69 -4.03
C ASP A 191 -8.78 6.12 -3.47
N ALA A 192 -9.86 6.45 -2.75
CA ALA A 192 -10.06 7.76 -2.17
C ALA A 192 -9.09 8.09 -1.03
N ASP A 193 -8.65 7.11 -0.25
CA ASP A 193 -7.87 7.34 0.98
C ASP A 193 -6.38 6.99 0.81
N PHE A 194 -6.06 6.02 -0.05
CA PHE A 194 -4.71 5.46 -0.17
C PHE A 194 -4.26 5.22 -1.61
N THR A 195 -2.95 5.30 -1.80
CA THR A 195 -2.23 4.87 -3.00
C THR A 195 -1.19 3.84 -2.61
N ILE A 196 -1.11 2.76 -3.39
CA ILE A 196 -0.12 1.72 -3.27
C ILE A 196 0.68 1.71 -4.57
N ILE A 197 1.99 1.87 -4.46
CA ILE A 197 2.91 1.81 -5.59
C ILE A 197 3.82 0.61 -5.35
N GLY A 198 3.92 -0.27 -6.33
CA GLY A 198 4.77 -1.45 -6.26
C GLY A 198 5.65 -1.59 -7.48
N THR A 199 6.86 -2.08 -7.27
CA THR A 199 7.79 -2.53 -8.31
C THR A 199 8.28 -3.94 -8.00
N LEU A 200 8.51 -4.75 -9.03
CA LEU A 200 9.00 -6.11 -8.91
C LEU A 200 10.13 -6.33 -9.91
N THR A 201 11.29 -6.79 -9.41
CA THR A 201 12.40 -7.14 -10.29
C THR A 201 12.16 -8.44 -11.04
N GLU A 202 12.66 -8.49 -12.26
CA GLU A 202 12.76 -9.76 -12.97
C GLU A 202 13.94 -10.57 -12.41
N GLY A 203 13.71 -11.86 -12.16
CA GLY A 203 14.78 -12.71 -11.64
C GLY A 203 14.25 -13.91 -10.88
N PRO A 204 15.14 -14.89 -10.61
CA PRO A 204 14.82 -15.99 -9.70
C PRO A 204 14.87 -15.57 -8.22
N ASN A 205 15.73 -14.59 -7.91
CA ASN A 205 15.88 -13.96 -6.60
C ASN A 205 15.37 -12.54 -6.72
N ALA A 206 14.06 -12.40 -6.57
CA ALA A 206 13.35 -11.17 -6.89
C ALA A 206 13.27 -10.24 -5.67
N VAL A 207 13.06 -8.96 -5.94
CA VAL A 207 12.80 -7.93 -4.95
C VAL A 207 11.53 -7.21 -5.36
N MET A 208 10.56 -7.19 -4.46
CA MET A 208 9.35 -6.40 -4.55
C MET A 208 9.47 -5.21 -3.61
N LYS A 209 9.28 -3.99 -4.10
CA LYS A 209 9.24 -2.78 -3.28
C LYS A 209 7.85 -2.21 -3.34
N VAL A 210 7.25 -1.96 -2.19
CA VAL A 210 5.89 -1.43 -2.04
C VAL A 210 5.94 -0.18 -1.19
N VAL A 211 5.33 0.90 -1.67
CA VAL A 211 5.05 2.11 -0.92
C VAL A 211 3.56 2.16 -0.66
N PHE A 212 3.17 2.25 0.61
CA PHE A 212 1.80 2.49 1.03
C PHE A 212 1.67 3.94 1.52
N SER A 213 1.02 4.78 0.74
CA SER A 213 0.90 6.22 0.99
C SER A 213 -0.57 6.67 1.07
N PRO A 214 -0.88 7.70 1.87
CA PRO A 214 -2.21 8.28 1.89
C PRO A 214 -2.40 9.25 0.73
N THR A 215 -3.64 9.45 0.31
CA THR A 215 -4.03 10.54 -0.61
C THR A 215 -4.17 11.88 0.10
N HIS A 216 -4.45 11.86 1.40
CA HIS A 216 -4.64 13.05 2.24
C HIS A 216 -3.43 13.29 3.15
N THR A 217 -2.92 14.52 3.15
CA THR A 217 -1.80 14.97 4.00
C THR A 217 -2.04 14.64 5.48
N SER A 218 -3.26 14.78 5.99
CA SER A 218 -3.62 14.49 7.38
C SER A 218 -3.43 13.03 7.80
N TYR A 219 -3.26 12.11 6.83
CA TYR A 219 -3.03 10.69 7.06
C TYR A 219 -1.56 10.31 6.89
N LEU A 220 -0.65 11.26 6.63
CA LEU A 220 0.78 10.99 6.57
C LEU A 220 1.34 10.59 7.93
N ALA A 221 2.37 9.75 7.90
CA ALA A 221 3.12 9.39 9.08
C ALA A 221 3.64 10.65 9.81
N PRO A 222 3.63 10.69 11.16
CA PRO A 222 4.10 11.85 11.92
C PRO A 222 5.53 12.29 11.60
N VAL A 223 6.40 11.35 11.21
CA VAL A 223 7.77 11.67 10.78
C VAL A 223 7.79 12.48 9.48
N LEU A 224 6.92 12.16 8.52
CA LEU A 224 6.82 12.87 7.25
C LEU A 224 6.16 14.23 7.43
N LEU A 225 5.14 14.35 8.29
CA LEU A 225 4.54 15.64 8.63
C LEU A 225 5.57 16.60 9.24
N ARG A 226 6.42 16.11 10.16
CA ARG A 226 7.53 16.89 10.74
C ARG A 226 8.54 17.31 9.68
N ALA A 227 8.95 16.38 8.81
CA ALA A 227 9.92 16.66 7.75
C ALA A 227 9.40 17.70 6.74
N LEU A 228 8.08 17.77 6.54
CA LEU A 228 7.43 18.74 5.65
C LEU A 228 7.10 20.07 6.35
N GLY A 229 7.38 20.22 7.66
CA GLY A 229 7.02 21.42 8.42
C GLY A 229 5.52 21.59 8.66
N LEU A 230 4.75 20.49 8.63
CA LEU A 230 3.29 20.48 8.70
C LEU A 230 2.74 20.04 10.07
N SER A 231 3.61 19.63 10.99
CA SER A 231 3.24 19.41 12.39
C SER A 231 3.60 20.64 13.22
N THR A 232 2.63 21.17 13.95
CA THR A 232 2.85 22.12 15.06
C THR A 232 3.33 21.40 16.31
#